data_AF-A0A5N5QE47-F1
#
_entry.id   AF-A0A5N5QE47-F1
#
_cell.length_a   1.000
_cell.length_b   1.000
_cell.length_c   1.000
_cell.angle_alpha   90.00
_cell.angle_beta   90.00
_cell.angle_gamma   90.00
#
_symmetry.space_group_name_H-M   'P 1'
#
loop_
_entity.id
_entity.type
_entity.pdbx_description
1 polymer ?
#
loop_
_entity_poly.entity_id
_entity_poly.type
_entity_poly.pdbx_seq_one_letter_code
_entity_poly.pdbx_strand_id
1 'polypeptide(L)'
;MMLISGVDYVVQTNRFDVYEDFGCDLPHDMSILALFIVYIPPVIVSLGALICAGISLHGFINAHRRIRVRETLQSSQSGITTGLYLRFTIFSIIQMFYTITLTLFLLIISVIPGLNSWSDWDDVHADWQQIEQIARADIPQSSWNEYIFVWYMIPMSSLLFFAFFGLSQDARMEYVNFFRWIFRLKPKPASAPPTSAPRAENFYTTSLSFRTSPVAIIQTGTTELVTPAVHGAQDHMPASTSSRVPPPTIS
;
A
#
# COMPACT_ATOMS: atom_id res chain seq x y z
N MET A 1 1.89 16.74 0.90
CA MET A 1 0.46 17.15 1.02
C MET A 1 0.36 18.66 1.17
N MET A 2 0.81 19.29 2.26
CA MET A 2 0.70 20.76 2.44
C MET A 2 1.27 21.62 1.30
N LEU A 3 2.43 21.26 0.75
CA LEU A 3 3.02 22.02 -0.36
C LEU A 3 2.19 21.95 -1.64
N ILE A 4 1.60 20.79 -1.95
CA ILE A 4 0.81 20.62 -3.17
C ILE A 4 -0.48 21.44 -3.08
N SER A 5 -1.16 21.40 -1.93
CA SER A 5 -2.37 22.19 -1.70
C SER A 5 -2.11 23.70 -1.77
N GLY A 6 -0.94 24.16 -1.30
CA GLY A 6 -0.58 25.58 -1.39
C GLY A 6 -0.29 26.05 -2.81
N VAL A 7 0.25 25.18 -3.67
CA VAL A 7 0.52 25.51 -5.08
C VAL A 7 -0.77 25.41 -5.91
N ASP A 8 -1.69 24.51 -5.57
CA ASP A 8 -3.00 24.39 -6.22
C ASP A 8 -3.86 25.66 -6.05
N TYR A 9 -3.77 26.29 -4.87
CA TYR A 9 -4.42 27.57 -4.58
C TYR A 9 -4.04 28.69 -5.56
N VAL A 10 -2.87 28.62 -6.20
CA VAL A 10 -2.41 29.66 -7.14
C VAL A 10 -3.23 29.69 -8.43
N VAL A 11 -3.82 28.56 -8.80
CA VAL A 11 -4.53 28.39 -10.08
C VAL A 11 -6.03 28.17 -9.87
N GLN A 12 -6.47 28.22 -8.62
CA GLN A 12 -7.87 28.11 -8.24
C GLN A 12 -8.56 29.46 -8.42
N THR A 13 -9.68 29.51 -9.15
CA THR A 13 -10.41 30.75 -9.43
C THR A 13 -11.34 31.12 -8.28
N ASN A 14 -12.21 30.17 -7.93
CA ASN A 14 -13.23 30.32 -6.91
C ASN A 14 -13.06 29.25 -5.84
N ARG A 15 -13.60 29.49 -4.64
CA ARG A 15 -13.48 28.56 -3.52
C ARG A 15 -14.05 27.17 -3.84
N PHE A 16 -15.20 27.11 -4.49
CA PHE A 16 -15.84 25.90 -5.01
C PHE A 16 -17.05 26.25 -5.87
N ASP A 17 -17.35 25.39 -6.84
CA ASP A 17 -18.57 25.45 -7.64
C ASP A 17 -19.43 24.21 -7.38
N VAL A 18 -20.74 24.37 -7.56
CA VAL A 18 -21.73 23.31 -7.33
C VAL A 18 -22.37 22.93 -8.66
N TYR A 19 -22.14 21.69 -9.07
CA TYR A 19 -22.73 21.08 -10.25
C TYR A 19 -23.95 20.24 -9.84
N GLU A 20 -25.10 20.49 -10.46
CA GLU A 20 -26.31 19.68 -10.28
C GLU A 20 -26.02 18.20 -10.61
N ASP A 21 -26.54 17.28 -9.79
CA ASP A 21 -26.29 15.81 -9.81
C ASP A 21 -24.85 15.33 -9.50
N PHE A 22 -23.82 16.15 -9.67
CA PHE A 22 -22.41 15.77 -9.44
C PHE A 22 -21.90 16.20 -8.06
N GLY A 23 -22.30 17.39 -7.59
CA GLY A 23 -21.91 17.95 -6.29
C GLY A 23 -20.88 19.07 -6.40
N CYS A 24 -19.99 19.14 -5.41
CA CYS A 24 -19.00 20.21 -5.27
C CYS A 24 -17.71 19.87 -6.01
N ASP A 25 -17.18 20.81 -6.79
CA ASP A 25 -15.85 20.72 -7.41
C ASP A 25 -15.03 21.99 -7.15
N LEU A 26 -13.72 21.91 -7.33
CA LEU A 26 -12.81 23.05 -7.21
C LEU A 26 -12.46 23.54 -8.62
N PRO A 27 -12.93 24.73 -9.03
CA PRO A 27 -12.64 25.25 -10.35
C PRO A 27 -11.19 25.71 -10.44
N HIS A 28 -10.54 25.31 -11.55
CA HIS A 28 -9.19 25.74 -11.90
C HIS A 28 -9.21 26.46 -13.24
N ASP A 29 -8.42 27.53 -13.33
CA ASP A 29 -8.22 28.21 -14.60
C ASP A 29 -7.40 27.33 -15.55
N MET A 30 -7.94 27.08 -16.74
CA MET A 30 -7.26 26.32 -17.81
C MET A 30 -6.16 27.15 -18.47
N SER A 31 -5.11 27.39 -17.69
CA SER A 31 -3.93 28.16 -18.07
C SER A 31 -2.69 27.28 -18.21
N ILE A 32 -1.68 27.80 -18.91
CA ILE A 32 -0.37 27.13 -19.01
C ILE A 32 0.20 26.86 -17.61
N LEU A 33 -0.03 27.77 -16.66
CA LEU A 33 0.44 27.64 -15.29
C LEU A 33 -0.25 26.46 -14.57
N ALA A 34 -1.58 26.32 -14.71
CA ALA A 34 -2.31 25.18 -14.16
C ALA A 34 -1.84 23.84 -14.74
N LEU A 35 -1.45 23.81 -16.01
CA LEU A 35 -0.83 22.64 -16.64
C LEU A 35 0.39 22.15 -15.85
N PHE A 36 1.33 23.07 -15.57
CA PHE A 36 2.59 22.77 -14.90
C PHE A 36 2.41 22.46 -13.41
N ILE A 37 1.39 23.04 -12.76
CA ILE A 37 1.15 22.88 -11.33
C ILE A 37 0.31 21.63 -11.03
N VAL A 38 -0.73 21.38 -11.80
CA VAL A 38 -1.73 20.34 -11.49
C VAL A 38 -1.40 19.04 -12.22
N TYR A 39 -1.09 19.11 -13.51
CA TYR A 39 -0.99 17.91 -14.36
C TYR A 39 0.42 17.32 -14.45
N ILE A 40 1.46 18.15 -14.46
CA ILE A 40 2.86 17.68 -14.58
C ILE A 40 3.36 16.93 -13.33
N PRO A 41 3.14 17.40 -12.08
CA PRO A 41 3.67 16.73 -10.90
C PRO A 41 3.22 15.27 -10.72
N PRO A 42 1.94 14.90 -10.88
CA PRO A 42 1.54 13.50 -10.77
C PRO A 42 2.20 12.61 -11.83
N VAL A 43 2.46 13.13 -13.04
CA VAL A 43 3.20 12.39 -14.09
C VAL A 43 4.66 12.16 -13.68
N ILE A 44 5.35 13.19 -13.16
CA ILE A 44 6.74 13.06 -12.72
C ILE A 44 6.86 12.08 -11.56
N VAL A 45 5.99 12.20 -10.56
CA VAL A 45 5.98 11.33 -9.38
C VAL A 45 5.68 9.89 -9.77
N SER A 46 4.70 9.67 -10.65
CA SER A 46 4.34 8.33 -11.10
C SER A 46 5.42 7.68 -11.95
N LEU A 47 6.11 8.43 -12.82
CA LEU A 47 7.27 7.94 -13.57
C LEU A 47 8.43 7.56 -12.65
N GLY A 48 8.77 8.41 -11.67
CA GLY A 48 9.81 8.11 -10.69
C GLY A 48 9.47 6.85 -9.89
N ALA A 49 8.24 6.75 -9.41
CA ALA A 49 7.77 5.58 -8.67
C ALA A 49 7.75 4.30 -9.54
N LEU A 50 7.38 4.41 -10.82
CA LEU A 50 7.39 3.30 -11.77
C LEU A 50 8.81 2.77 -12.01
N ILE A 51 9.81 3.65 -12.13
CA ILE A 51 11.22 3.26 -12.26
C ILE A 51 11.68 2.51 -11.00
N CYS A 52 11.40 3.05 -9.81
CA CYS A 52 11.75 2.40 -8.54
C CYS A 52 11.06 1.04 -8.37
N ALA A 53 9.78 0.94 -8.72
CA ALA A 53 9.01 -0.30 -8.67
C ALA A 53 9.52 -1.33 -9.70
N GLY A 54 9.90 -0.88 -10.90
CA GLY A 54 10.50 -1.72 -11.94
C GLY A 54 11.85 -2.31 -11.51
N ILE A 55 12.72 -1.50 -10.91
CA ILE A 55 14.00 -1.98 -10.35
C ILE A 55 13.75 -3.02 -9.26
N SER A 56 12.77 -2.77 -8.40
CA SER A 56 12.38 -3.67 -7.31
C SER A 56 11.86 -5.01 -7.84
N LEU A 57 10.98 -4.97 -8.84
CA LEU A 57 10.41 -6.15 -9.48
C LEU A 57 11.48 -6.96 -10.24
N HIS A 58 12.35 -6.29 -10.99
CA HIS A 58 13.44 -6.93 -11.72
C HIS A 58 14.41 -7.66 -10.77
N GLY A 59 14.71 -7.06 -9.61
CA GLY A 59 15.52 -7.71 -8.58
C GLY A 59 14.88 -8.97 -7.99
N PHE A 60 13.54 -9.04 -7.98
CA PHE A 60 12.81 -10.22 -7.50
C PHE A 60 12.65 -11.32 -8.56
N ILE A 61 12.45 -10.94 -9.83
CA ILE A 61 12.32 -11.88 -10.95
C ILE A 61 13.68 -12.56 -11.24
N ASN A 62 14.78 -11.83 -11.14
CA ASN A 62 16.11 -12.40 -11.36
C ASN A 62 16.48 -13.38 -10.24
N ALA A 63 16.60 -14.66 -10.60
CA ALA A 63 16.84 -15.77 -9.67
C ALA A 63 18.03 -15.52 -8.73
N HIS A 64 19.10 -14.91 -9.23
CA HIS A 64 20.31 -14.58 -8.46
C HIS A 64 20.16 -13.43 -7.45
N ARG A 65 19.13 -12.59 -7.57
CA ARG A 65 18.93 -11.41 -6.71
C ARG A 65 17.75 -11.60 -5.75
N ARG A 66 16.82 -12.51 -6.06
CA ARG A 66 15.70 -12.90 -5.19
C ARG A 66 16.12 -13.39 -3.81
N ILE A 67 17.24 -14.11 -3.71
CA ILE A 67 17.74 -14.66 -2.43
C ILE A 67 18.14 -13.50 -1.50
N ARG A 68 18.97 -12.58 -1.98
CA ARG A 68 19.37 -11.37 -1.24
C ARG A 68 18.19 -10.52 -0.82
N VAL A 69 17.21 -10.33 -1.71
CA VAL A 69 15.99 -9.58 -1.37
C VAL A 69 15.21 -10.28 -0.24
N ARG A 70 15.06 -11.60 -0.30
CA ARG A 70 14.40 -12.37 0.77
C ARG A 70 15.14 -12.29 2.09
N GLU A 71 16.46 -12.41 2.07
CA GLU A 71 17.31 -12.28 3.25
C GLU A 71 17.18 -10.89 3.88
N THR A 72 17.22 -9.83 3.08
CA THR A 72 17.04 -8.44 3.58
C THR A 72 15.64 -8.21 4.16
N LEU A 73 14.61 -8.82 3.59
CA LEU A 73 13.25 -8.73 4.12
C LEU A 73 13.10 -9.51 5.44
N GLN A 74 13.74 -10.68 5.55
CA GLN A 74 13.73 -11.48 6.78
C GLN A 74 14.58 -10.83 7.89
N SER A 75 15.71 -10.22 7.55
CA SER A 75 16.57 -9.53 8.51
C SER A 75 15.97 -8.23 9.03
N SER A 76 15.13 -7.56 8.22
CA SER A 76 14.56 -6.25 8.57
C SER A 76 13.42 -6.33 9.61
N GLN A 77 13.04 -7.51 10.10
CA GLN A 77 11.95 -7.72 11.08
C GLN A 77 10.66 -6.95 10.78
N SER A 78 10.41 -6.58 9.51
CA SER A 78 9.41 -5.58 9.15
C SER A 78 7.98 -6.12 9.16
N GLY A 79 7.77 -7.38 9.57
CA GLY A 79 6.48 -8.06 9.53
C GLY A 79 5.92 -8.30 8.11
N ILE A 80 6.62 -7.84 7.07
CA ILE A 80 6.17 -7.91 5.68
C ILE A 80 6.61 -9.25 5.08
N THR A 81 5.63 -10.06 4.68
CA THR A 81 5.90 -11.30 3.95
C THR A 81 6.35 -11.00 2.52
N THR A 82 7.15 -11.89 1.94
CA THR A 82 7.61 -11.74 0.56
C THR A 82 6.45 -11.68 -0.45
N GLY A 83 5.36 -12.40 -0.16
CA GLY A 83 4.15 -12.38 -0.99
C GLY A 83 3.42 -11.05 -0.92
N LEU A 84 3.29 -10.46 0.26
CA LEU A 84 2.68 -9.14 0.45
C LEU A 84 3.48 -8.05 -0.28
N TYR A 85 4.81 -8.06 -0.13
CA TYR A 85 5.70 -7.12 -0.82
C TYR A 85 5.54 -7.16 -2.35
N LEU A 86 5.53 -8.37 -2.94
CA LEU A 86 5.36 -8.52 -4.38
C LEU A 86 3.99 -8.06 -4.86
N ARG A 87 2.92 -8.37 -4.12
CA ARG A 87 1.57 -7.89 -4.45
C ARG A 87 1.50 -6.36 -4.42
N PHE A 88 2.06 -5.74 -3.38
CA PHE A 88 2.15 -4.29 -3.29
C PHE A 88 2.96 -3.68 -4.45
N THR A 89 4.04 -4.35 -4.85
CA THR A 89 4.89 -3.89 -5.96
C THR A 89 4.12 -3.95 -7.30
N ILE A 90 3.41 -5.05 -7.58
CA ILE A 90 2.58 -5.18 -8.79
C ILE A 90 1.42 -4.19 -8.77
N PHE A 91 0.74 -4.06 -7.63
CA PHE A 91 -0.34 -3.09 -7.44
C PHE A 91 0.16 -1.66 -7.70
N SER A 92 1.32 -1.30 -7.16
CA SER A 92 1.96 0.00 -7.40
C SER A 92 2.22 0.23 -8.89
N ILE A 93 2.79 -0.75 -9.60
CA ILE A 93 3.03 -0.64 -11.05
C ILE A 93 1.72 -0.37 -11.81
N ILE A 94 0.68 -1.16 -11.54
CA ILE A 94 -0.63 -0.99 -12.18
C ILE A 94 -1.21 0.39 -11.86
N GLN A 95 -1.13 0.82 -10.60
CA GLN A 95 -1.63 2.12 -10.17
C GLN A 95 -0.87 3.27 -10.83
N MET A 96 0.45 3.15 -11.05
CA MET A 96 1.22 4.17 -11.76
C MET A 96 0.80 4.25 -13.23
N PHE A 97 0.65 3.12 -13.93
CA PHE A 97 0.14 3.13 -15.31
C PHE A 97 -1.26 3.73 -15.39
N TYR A 98 -2.15 3.32 -14.49
CA TYR A 98 -3.50 3.84 -14.36
C TYR A 98 -3.51 5.36 -14.17
N THR A 99 -2.67 5.87 -13.26
CA THR A 99 -2.54 7.31 -12.99
C THR A 99 -1.99 8.06 -14.20
N ILE A 100 -0.93 7.57 -14.83
CA ILE A 100 -0.33 8.21 -16.02
C ILE A 100 -1.34 8.28 -17.16
N THR A 101 -2.04 7.17 -17.45
CA THR A 101 -3.05 7.14 -18.52
C THR A 101 -4.20 8.10 -18.22
N LEU A 102 -4.69 8.13 -16.97
CA LEU A 102 -5.77 9.05 -16.58
C LEU A 102 -5.32 10.51 -16.66
N THR A 103 -4.16 10.86 -16.07
CA THR A 103 -3.65 12.24 -16.11
C THR A 103 -3.39 12.69 -17.54
N LEU A 104 -2.85 11.82 -18.40
CA LEU A 104 -2.64 12.15 -19.81
C LEU A 104 -3.96 12.35 -20.55
N PHE A 105 -4.97 11.52 -20.28
CA PHE A 105 -6.31 11.70 -20.84
C PHE A 105 -6.92 13.04 -20.43
N LEU A 106 -6.89 13.37 -19.13
CA LEU A 106 -7.40 14.64 -18.59
C LEU A 106 -6.63 15.85 -19.15
N LEU A 107 -5.32 15.71 -19.31
CA LEU A 107 -4.48 16.73 -19.93
C LEU A 107 -4.90 16.99 -21.38
N ILE A 108 -5.12 15.94 -22.17
CA ILE A 108 -5.50 16.07 -23.59
C ILE A 108 -6.86 16.78 -23.72
N ILE A 109 -7.87 16.34 -22.97
CA ILE A 109 -9.21 16.96 -23.03
C ILE A 109 -9.19 18.43 -22.58
N SER A 110 -8.33 18.77 -21.62
CA SER A 110 -8.21 20.15 -21.12
C SER A 110 -7.49 21.08 -22.09
N VAL A 111 -6.59 20.55 -22.94
CA VAL A 111 -5.81 21.32 -23.91
C VAL A 111 -6.57 21.55 -25.24
N ILE A 112 -7.46 20.62 -25.63
CA ILE A 112 -8.25 20.70 -26.87
C ILE A 112 -9.04 22.02 -27.03
N PRO A 113 -9.78 22.54 -26.02
CA PRO A 113 -10.54 23.78 -26.16
C PRO A 113 -9.66 25.04 -26.26
N GLY A 114 -8.35 24.92 -26.05
CA GLY A 114 -7.40 26.02 -26.03
C GLY A 114 -7.01 26.41 -24.61
N LEU A 115 -5.76 26.85 -24.42
CA LEU A 115 -5.29 27.35 -23.13
C LEU A 115 -5.38 28.88 -23.10
N ASN A 116 -5.83 29.41 -21.98
CA ASN A 116 -5.74 30.83 -21.70
C ASN A 116 -4.35 31.18 -21.16
N SER A 117 -3.85 32.38 -21.49
CA SER A 117 -2.65 32.91 -20.83
C SER A 117 -2.99 33.25 -19.38
N TRP A 118 -2.18 32.80 -18.43
CA TRP A 118 -2.31 33.26 -17.04
C TRP A 118 -1.97 34.75 -17.00
N SER A 119 -2.93 35.58 -16.55
CA SER A 119 -2.75 37.04 -16.47
C SER A 119 -2.07 37.41 -15.15
N ASP A 120 -2.84 37.94 -14.20
CA ASP A 120 -2.38 38.41 -12.90
C ASP A 120 -3.13 37.69 -11.78
N TRP A 121 -2.53 37.69 -10.58
CA TRP A 121 -3.12 37.09 -9.40
C TRP A 121 -4.52 37.66 -9.07
N ASP A 122 -4.65 38.98 -9.18
CA ASP A 122 -5.87 39.70 -8.84
C ASP A 122 -7.03 39.38 -9.79
N ASP A 123 -6.73 39.05 -11.06
CA ASP A 123 -7.75 38.66 -12.04
C ASP A 123 -8.29 37.26 -11.75
N VAL A 124 -7.40 36.29 -11.50
CA VAL A 124 -7.78 34.89 -11.20
C VAL A 124 -8.60 34.80 -9.92
N HIS A 125 -8.31 35.64 -8.93
CA HIS A 125 -8.99 35.65 -7.63
C HIS A 125 -10.06 36.73 -7.50
N ALA A 126 -10.42 37.42 -8.58
CA ALA A 126 -11.38 38.52 -8.55
C ALA A 126 -12.73 38.07 -7.96
N ASP A 127 -13.18 36.87 -8.35
CA ASP A 127 -14.47 36.30 -7.96
C ASP A 127 -14.34 35.20 -6.88
N TRP A 128 -13.29 35.24 -6.05
CA TRP A 128 -13.00 34.19 -5.06
C TRP A 128 -14.17 33.81 -4.13
N GLN A 129 -15.03 34.78 -3.78
CA GLN A 129 -16.19 34.57 -2.91
C GLN A 129 -17.47 34.17 -3.67
N GLN A 130 -17.46 34.23 -4.99
CA GLN A 130 -18.57 33.78 -5.83
C GLN A 130 -18.62 32.26 -5.82
N ILE A 131 -19.82 31.71 -5.64
CA ILE A 131 -20.07 30.27 -5.71
C ILE A 131 -21.03 30.09 -6.87
N GLU A 132 -20.57 29.43 -7.94
CA GLU A 132 -21.41 29.17 -9.09
C GLU A 132 -22.25 27.91 -8.86
N GLN A 133 -23.52 27.97 -9.24
CA GLN A 133 -24.42 26.83 -9.25
C GLN A 133 -24.79 26.55 -10.69
N ILE A 134 -24.25 25.46 -11.23
CA ILE A 134 -24.36 25.11 -12.64
C ILE A 134 -25.40 24.01 -12.78
N ALA A 135 -26.49 24.33 -13.47
CA ALA A 135 -27.56 23.36 -13.73
C ALA A 135 -27.09 22.30 -14.73
N ARG A 136 -27.63 21.09 -14.63
CA ARG A 136 -27.26 19.97 -15.49
C ARG A 136 -27.50 20.28 -16.97
N ALA A 137 -28.53 21.08 -17.25
CA ALA A 137 -28.92 21.50 -18.59
C ALA A 137 -27.89 22.42 -19.28
N ASP A 138 -27.07 23.13 -18.51
CA ASP A 138 -26.08 24.08 -19.03
C ASP A 138 -24.75 23.41 -19.41
N ILE A 139 -24.54 22.15 -18.96
CA ILE A 139 -23.30 21.40 -19.18
C ILE A 139 -23.42 20.55 -20.45
N PRO A 140 -22.54 20.75 -21.45
CA PRO A 140 -22.48 19.91 -22.64
C PRO A 140 -22.34 18.42 -22.29
N GLN A 141 -22.98 17.57 -23.08
CA GLN A 141 -22.97 16.12 -22.85
C GLN A 141 -21.55 15.52 -22.85
N SER A 142 -20.61 16.10 -23.62
CA SER A 142 -19.20 15.68 -23.65
C SER A 142 -18.53 15.87 -22.29
N SER A 143 -18.60 17.07 -21.73
CA SER A 143 -18.01 17.40 -20.43
C SER A 143 -18.67 16.58 -19.31
N TRP A 144 -19.97 16.37 -19.37
CA TRP A 144 -20.66 15.51 -18.41
C TRP A 144 -20.16 14.06 -18.42
N ASN A 145 -19.89 13.50 -19.61
CA ASN A 145 -19.32 12.16 -19.71
C ASN A 145 -17.91 12.09 -19.12
N GLU A 146 -17.12 13.16 -19.23
CA GLU A 146 -15.79 13.27 -18.63
C GLU A 146 -15.87 13.30 -17.10
N TYR A 147 -16.78 14.11 -16.53
CA TYR A 147 -17.04 14.13 -15.10
C TYR A 147 -17.46 12.76 -14.56
N ILE A 148 -18.42 12.11 -15.23
CA ILE A 148 -18.86 10.76 -14.87
C ILE A 148 -17.68 9.77 -14.94
N PHE A 149 -16.85 9.85 -15.98
CA PHE A 149 -15.70 8.99 -16.15
C PHE A 149 -14.74 9.11 -14.97
N VAL A 150 -14.34 10.34 -14.60
CA VAL A 150 -13.48 10.61 -13.44
C VAL A 150 -14.11 10.13 -12.14
N TRP A 151 -15.42 10.32 -11.97
CA TRP A 151 -16.13 9.88 -10.77
C TRP A 151 -16.10 8.36 -10.61
N TYR A 152 -16.24 7.59 -11.69
CA TYR A 152 -16.11 6.13 -11.66
C TYR A 152 -14.66 5.64 -11.47
N MET A 153 -13.65 6.47 -11.71
CA MET A 153 -12.24 6.08 -11.46
C MET A 153 -11.96 5.85 -9.96
N ILE A 154 -12.69 6.52 -9.07
CA ILE A 154 -12.56 6.35 -7.62
C ILE A 154 -12.98 4.93 -7.17
N PRO A 155 -14.22 4.46 -7.41
CA PRO A 155 -14.61 3.10 -7.05
C PRO A 155 -13.80 2.05 -7.80
N MET A 156 -13.39 2.30 -9.05
CA MET A 156 -12.52 1.38 -9.79
C MET A 156 -11.18 1.15 -9.08
N SER A 157 -10.57 2.20 -8.51
CA SER A 157 -9.34 2.06 -7.72
C SER A 157 -9.56 1.25 -6.43
N SER A 158 -10.73 1.38 -5.80
CA SER A 158 -11.11 0.59 -4.63
C SER A 158 -11.28 -0.89 -4.98
N LEU A 159 -11.94 -1.19 -6.10
CA LEU A 159 -12.06 -2.56 -6.62
C LEU A 159 -10.70 -3.17 -6.92
N LEU A 160 -9.79 -2.39 -7.52
CA LEU A 160 -8.42 -2.83 -7.78
C LEU A 160 -7.68 -3.15 -6.47
N PHE A 161 -7.77 -2.27 -5.48
CA PHE A 161 -7.19 -2.51 -4.16
C PHE A 161 -7.76 -3.79 -3.52
N PHE A 162 -9.09 -3.96 -3.55
CA PHE A 162 -9.76 -5.14 -3.02
C PHE A 162 -9.33 -6.42 -3.75
N ALA A 163 -9.14 -6.39 -5.06
CA ALA A 163 -8.68 -7.54 -5.84
C ALA A 163 -7.29 -8.02 -5.40
N PHE A 164 -6.36 -7.12 -5.07
CA PHE A 164 -5.00 -7.48 -4.65
C PHE A 164 -4.91 -7.87 -3.17
N PHE A 165 -5.56 -7.11 -2.29
CA PHE A 165 -5.44 -7.28 -0.84
C PHE A 165 -6.59 -8.08 -0.24
N GLY A 166 -7.81 -7.80 -0.66
CA GLY A 166 -9.02 -8.47 -0.18
C GLY A 166 -9.10 -9.94 -0.60
N LEU A 167 -8.63 -10.29 -1.80
CA LEU A 167 -8.62 -11.68 -2.29
C LEU A 167 -7.34 -12.46 -1.93
N SER A 168 -6.48 -11.91 -1.07
CA SER A 168 -5.25 -12.57 -0.67
C SER A 168 -5.50 -13.86 0.13
N GLN A 169 -4.59 -14.84 0.04
CA GLN A 169 -4.69 -16.09 0.80
C GLN A 169 -4.76 -15.83 2.32
N ASP A 170 -3.98 -14.86 2.79
CA ASP A 170 -3.94 -14.46 4.20
C ASP A 170 -5.28 -13.86 4.63
N ALA A 171 -5.84 -12.92 3.84
CA ALA A 171 -7.16 -12.35 4.11
C ALA A 171 -8.28 -13.39 4.03
N ARG A 172 -8.26 -14.30 3.05
CA ARG A 172 -9.26 -15.38 2.93
C ARG A 172 -9.25 -16.30 4.13
N MET A 173 -8.06 -16.65 4.63
CA MET A 173 -7.94 -17.47 5.84
C MET A 173 -8.58 -16.76 7.03
N GLU A 174 -8.34 -15.45 7.16
CA GLU A 174 -8.94 -14.65 8.22
C GLU A 174 -10.45 -14.50 8.06
N TYR A 175 -10.96 -14.33 6.84
CA TYR A 175 -12.40 -14.31 6.58
C TYR A 175 -13.06 -15.63 6.97
N VAL A 176 -12.42 -16.76 6.67
CA VAL A 176 -12.91 -18.08 7.06
C VAL A 176 -12.86 -18.25 8.58
N ASN A 177 -11.80 -17.77 9.24
CA ASN A 177 -11.69 -17.82 10.70
C ASN A 177 -12.76 -16.96 11.37
N PHE A 178 -12.95 -15.73 10.90
CA PHE A 178 -14.01 -14.82 11.35
C PHE A 178 -15.40 -15.42 11.11
N PHE A 179 -15.63 -16.00 9.93
CA PHE A 179 -16.88 -16.68 9.60
C PHE A 179 -17.13 -17.90 10.50
N ARG A 180 -16.11 -18.70 10.79
CA ARG A 180 -16.24 -19.83 11.73
C ARG A 180 -16.51 -19.34 13.15
N TRP A 181 -15.87 -18.24 13.56
CA TRP A 181 -16.06 -17.64 14.87
C TRP A 181 -17.49 -17.12 15.04
N ILE A 182 -18.00 -16.37 14.05
CA ILE A 182 -19.35 -15.80 14.11
C ILE A 182 -20.44 -16.89 14.06
N PHE A 183 -20.26 -17.92 13.21
CA PHE A 183 -21.20 -19.05 13.10
C PHE A 183 -20.90 -20.20 14.07
N ARG A 184 -19.94 -20.04 14.99
CA ARG A 184 -19.53 -21.06 15.98
C ARG A 184 -19.28 -22.44 15.38
N LEU A 185 -18.78 -22.49 14.14
CA LEU A 185 -18.50 -23.73 13.43
C LEU A 185 -17.23 -24.37 14.03
N LYS A 186 -17.37 -25.57 14.58
CA LYS A 186 -16.21 -26.32 15.13
C LYS A 186 -15.24 -26.64 13.99
N PRO A 187 -13.92 -26.51 14.21
CA PRO A 187 -12.94 -26.89 13.19
C PRO A 187 -13.12 -28.36 12.82
N LYS A 188 -13.17 -28.65 11.51
CA LYS A 188 -13.15 -30.02 11.02
C LYS A 188 -11.84 -30.65 11.49
N PRO A 189 -11.85 -31.79 12.20
CA PRO A 189 -10.60 -32.43 12.62
C PRO A 189 -9.78 -32.74 11.38
N ALA A 190 -8.53 -32.24 11.35
CA ALA A 190 -7.60 -32.58 10.31
C ALA A 190 -7.42 -34.11 10.35
N SER A 191 -7.85 -34.79 9.30
CA SER A 191 -7.61 -36.23 9.16
C SER A 191 -6.10 -36.44 9.21
N ALA A 192 -5.66 -37.21 10.22
CA ALA A 192 -4.27 -37.54 10.43
C ALA A 192 -3.64 -38.06 9.12
N PRO A 193 -2.42 -37.64 8.77
CA PRO A 193 -1.70 -38.27 7.66
C PRO A 193 -1.58 -39.77 7.95
N PRO A 194 -1.84 -40.66 6.97
CA PRO A 194 -1.71 -42.09 7.19
C PRO A 194 -0.26 -42.39 7.62
N THR A 195 -0.11 -42.87 8.84
CA THR A 195 1.12 -43.47 9.34
C THR A 195 1.38 -44.74 8.52
N SER A 196 2.07 -44.60 7.39
CA SER A 196 2.60 -45.74 6.66
C SER A 196 3.76 -46.33 7.46
N ALA A 197 3.53 -47.48 8.08
CA ALA A 197 4.57 -48.32 8.65
C ALA A 197 5.62 -48.70 7.59
N PRO A 198 6.89 -48.93 7.96
CA PRO A 198 7.93 -49.29 7.01
C PRO A 198 7.73 -50.74 6.56
N ARG A 199 7.29 -50.94 5.32
CA ARG A 199 7.40 -52.23 4.63
C ARG A 199 8.55 -52.13 3.65
N ALA A 200 9.67 -52.76 4.01
CA ALA A 200 10.70 -53.12 3.06
C ALA A 200 10.09 -54.09 2.04
N GLU A 201 10.22 -53.79 0.74
CA GLU A 201 10.52 -54.75 -0.33
C GLU A 201 10.88 -53.97 -1.61
N ASN A 202 11.92 -54.47 -2.28
CA ASN A 202 12.58 -53.87 -3.42
C ASN A 202 11.70 -53.95 -4.68
N PHE A 203 11.45 -52.82 -5.33
CA PHE A 203 10.97 -52.82 -6.72
C PHE A 203 11.57 -51.63 -7.46
N TYR A 204 12.39 -51.93 -8.48
CA TYR A 204 12.95 -50.93 -9.38
C TYR A 204 11.85 -50.40 -10.29
N THR A 205 11.41 -49.17 -10.05
CA THR A 205 10.68 -48.38 -11.04
C THR A 205 11.16 -46.94 -11.01
N THR A 206 11.99 -46.63 -11.99
CA THR A 206 12.40 -45.28 -12.37
C THR A 206 11.16 -44.44 -12.68
N SER A 207 10.89 -43.41 -11.89
CA SER A 207 10.01 -42.31 -12.30
C SER A 207 10.58 -40.97 -11.82
N LEU A 208 10.63 -40.04 -12.77
CA LEU A 208 11.25 -38.71 -12.69
C LEU A 208 10.57 -37.86 -11.60
N SER A 209 11.35 -37.29 -10.68
CA SER A 209 10.85 -36.41 -9.62
C SER A 209 10.60 -34.99 -10.13
N PHE A 210 9.40 -34.45 -9.88
CA PHE A 210 9.18 -33.01 -9.79
C PHE A 210 9.09 -32.65 -8.31
N ARG A 211 10.15 -32.01 -7.78
CA ARG A 211 10.30 -31.68 -6.36
C ARG A 211 9.66 -30.30 -6.09
N THR A 212 8.48 -30.29 -5.47
CA THR A 212 7.94 -29.11 -4.78
C THR A 212 8.14 -29.30 -3.28
N SER A 213 8.95 -28.44 -2.66
CA SER A 213 9.17 -28.47 -1.20
C SER A 213 8.01 -27.79 -0.47
N PRO A 214 7.42 -28.40 0.59
CA PRO A 214 6.52 -27.68 1.48
C PRO A 214 7.31 -26.87 2.52
N VAL A 215 6.79 -25.69 2.84
CA VAL A 215 7.24 -24.75 3.86
C VAL A 215 6.96 -25.33 5.25
N ALA A 216 7.97 -25.37 6.12
CA ALA A 216 7.82 -25.76 7.52
C ALA A 216 7.18 -24.62 8.32
N ILE A 217 6.07 -24.92 9.00
CA ILE A 217 5.47 -24.08 10.04
C ILE A 217 6.18 -24.43 11.35
N ILE A 218 6.91 -23.47 11.92
CA ILE A 218 7.51 -23.61 13.26
C ILE A 218 6.38 -23.50 14.28
N GLN A 219 6.16 -24.57 15.02
CA GLN A 219 5.21 -24.66 16.12
C GLN A 219 5.92 -24.25 17.41
N THR A 220 5.61 -23.07 17.95
CA THR A 220 6.12 -22.60 19.23
C THR A 220 5.43 -23.38 20.35
N GLY A 221 6.12 -24.39 20.89
CA GLY A 221 5.68 -25.12 22.08
C GLY A 221 6.00 -24.32 23.34
N THR A 222 4.96 -23.94 24.05
CA THR A 222 4.99 -23.54 25.47
C THR A 222 5.41 -24.76 26.30
N THR A 223 6.54 -24.66 27.00
CA THR A 223 6.90 -25.63 28.06
C THR A 223 7.02 -24.86 29.37
N GLU A 224 6.08 -25.14 30.27
CA GLU A 224 6.12 -24.73 31.67
C GLU A 224 7.27 -25.42 32.42
N LEU A 225 7.95 -24.62 33.25
CA LEU A 225 8.34 -24.88 34.63
C LEU A 225 8.88 -26.28 35.01
N VAL A 226 10.21 -26.39 35.13
CA VAL A 226 10.85 -27.33 36.07
C VAL A 226 12.02 -26.62 36.76
N THR A 227 11.85 -26.38 38.06
CA THR A 227 12.88 -25.96 39.01
C THR A 227 13.79 -27.13 39.38
N PRO A 228 15.09 -26.92 39.63
CA PRO A 228 15.80 -27.77 40.57
C PRO A 228 16.45 -27.00 41.73
N ALA A 229 16.03 -27.43 42.91
CA ALA A 229 16.68 -27.49 44.22
C ALA A 229 18.07 -26.85 44.46
N VAL A 230 18.05 -25.89 45.39
CA VAL A 230 18.92 -25.67 46.56
C VAL A 230 20.00 -26.73 46.85
N HIS A 231 21.26 -26.27 46.91
CA HIS A 231 22.30 -26.84 47.76
C HIS A 231 23.02 -25.68 48.47
N GLY A 232 23.08 -25.73 49.81
CA GLY A 232 23.69 -24.70 50.65
C GLY A 232 24.91 -25.21 51.41
N ALA A 233 25.92 -24.34 51.56
CA ALA A 233 26.95 -24.29 52.61
C ALA A 233 27.70 -22.95 52.40
N GLN A 234 27.53 -21.93 53.26
CA GLN A 234 28.40 -21.53 54.39
C GLN A 234 29.87 -21.28 53.98
N ASP A 235 30.57 -20.18 54.27
CA ASP A 235 30.47 -19.11 55.28
C ASP A 235 31.32 -17.88 54.86
N HIS A 236 31.23 -16.80 55.65
CA HIS A 236 32.17 -15.67 55.83
C HIS A 236 31.99 -14.35 55.03
N MET A 237 31.43 -13.38 55.75
CA MET A 237 31.64 -11.92 55.60
C MET A 237 32.78 -11.50 56.57
N PRO A 238 33.52 -10.40 56.30
CA PRO A 238 33.17 -9.16 56.99
C PRO A 238 33.28 -7.88 56.14
N ALA A 239 32.71 -6.83 56.71
CA ALA A 239 32.46 -5.48 56.21
C ALA A 239 33.67 -4.69 55.69
N SER A 240 33.43 -3.74 54.76
CA SER A 240 33.91 -2.34 54.91
C SER A 240 33.30 -1.37 53.86
N THR A 241 32.77 -0.26 54.37
CA THR A 241 32.96 1.15 53.93
C THR A 241 32.32 1.72 52.64
N SER A 242 31.21 2.44 52.85
CA SER A 242 30.89 3.81 52.38
C SER A 242 31.78 4.49 51.32
N SER A 243 31.18 4.95 50.21
CA SER A 243 31.09 6.39 49.87
C SER A 243 30.11 6.66 48.73
N ARG A 244 29.37 7.78 48.84
CA ARG A 244 28.37 8.32 47.92
C ARG A 244 28.84 9.72 47.52
N VAL A 245 29.00 10.03 46.23
CA VAL A 245 29.23 11.40 45.71
C VAL A 245 28.52 11.56 44.34
N PRO A 246 27.93 12.74 44.01
CA PRO A 246 26.75 12.89 43.14
C PRO A 246 27.08 13.44 41.71
N PRO A 247 26.08 13.74 40.83
CA PRO A 247 26.28 13.90 39.39
C PRO A 247 26.68 15.34 38.97
N PRO A 248 27.23 15.52 37.74
CA PRO A 248 27.67 16.83 37.26
C PRO A 248 26.53 17.67 36.66
N THR A 249 26.60 18.96 36.96
CA THR A 249 25.71 20.05 36.52
C THR A 249 26.05 20.51 35.10
N ILE A 250 25.00 20.93 34.39
CA ILE A 250 24.97 21.51 33.04
C ILE A 250 25.53 22.95 33.08
N SER A 251 26.27 23.31 32.02
CA SER A 251 26.45 24.69 31.53
C SER A 251 26.24 24.69 30.02
#